data_AF-A0A7X1P847-F1
#
_entry.id   AF-A0A7X1P847-F1
#
_cell.length_a   1.000
_cell.length_b   1.000
_cell.length_c   1.000
_cell.angle_alpha   90.00
_cell.angle_beta   90.00
_cell.angle_gamma   90.00
#
_symmetry.space_group_name_H-M   'P 1'
#
loop_
_entity.id
_entity.type
_entity.pdbx_description
1 polymer ?
#
loop_
_entity_poly.entity_id
_entity_poly.type
_entity_poly.pdbx_seq_one_letter_code
_entity_poly.pdbx_strand_id
1 'polypeptide(L)' 'MNWDRIEGNWKQAKGKVKEQWGKLTDDHLDVIAGKRDQLAGKIQETYGISKDEAEKQVKDWETSNEKYFDETYK' A
#
# COMPACT_ATOMS: atom_id res chain seq x y z
N MET A 1 -6.78 3.99 11.55
CA MET A 1 -8.16 4.29 11.12
C MET A 1 -8.31 4.24 9.60
N ASN A 2 -7.54 5.00 8.80
CA ASN A 2 -7.61 4.86 7.33
C ASN A 2 -7.00 3.54 6.84
N TRP A 3 -5.88 3.14 7.41
CA TRP A 3 -5.24 1.89 7.01
C TRP A 3 -6.11 0.65 7.27
N ASP A 4 -6.91 0.64 8.34
CA ASP A 4 -7.85 -0.46 8.63
C ASP A 4 -8.84 -0.71 7.48
N ARG A 5 -9.27 0.36 6.78
CA ARG A 5 -10.14 0.25 5.59
C ARG A 5 -9.40 -0.33 4.39
N ILE A 6 -8.14 0.06 4.20
CA ILE A 6 -7.27 -0.47 3.14
C ILE A 6 -6.98 -1.95 3.40
N GLU A 7 -6.71 -2.33 4.65
CA GLU A 7 -6.48 -3.71 5.06
C GLU A 7 -7.74 -4.57 4.84
N GLY A 8 -8.91 -4.09 5.29
CA GLY A 8 -10.18 -4.78 5.10
C GLY A 8 -10.59 -4.94 3.62
N ASN A 9 -10.21 -3.99 2.76
CA ASN A 9 -10.48 -3.99 1.32
C ASN A 9 -9.22 -4.23 0.49
N TRP A 10 -8.27 -5.01 1.03
CA TRP A 10 -6.94 -5.16 0.44
C TRP A 10 -6.98 -5.67 -0.99
N LYS A 11 -7.92 -6.57 -1.32
CA LYS A 11 -8.08 -7.13 -2.67
C LYS A 11 -8.24 -6.04 -3.74
N GLN A 12 -8.98 -4.98 -3.43
CA GLN A 12 -9.16 -3.84 -4.33
C GLN A 12 -8.00 -2.84 -4.23
N ALA A 13 -7.44 -2.67 -3.03
CA ALA A 13 -6.26 -1.83 -2.83
C ALA A 13 -5.04 -2.32 -3.63
N LYS A 14 -4.88 -3.63 -3.83
CA LYS A 14 -3.78 -4.22 -4.61
C LYS A 14 -3.59 -3.57 -5.98
N GLY A 15 -4.69 -3.30 -6.70
CA GLY A 15 -4.62 -2.63 -8.00
C GLY A 15 -3.95 -1.26 -7.89
N LYS A 16 -4.41 -0.44 -6.93
CA LYS A 16 -3.87 0.91 -6.65
C LYS A 16 -2.42 0.89 -6.18
N VAL A 17 -2.05 -0.13 -5.39
CA VAL A 17 -0.66 -0.34 -4.95
C VAL A 17 0.23 -0.67 -6.15
N LYS A 18 -0.22 -1.51 -7.08
CA LYS A 18 0.54 -1.79 -8.31
C LYS A 18 0.68 -0.59 -9.23
N GLU A 19 -0.37 0.23 -9.35
CA GLU A 19 -0.31 1.48 -10.11
C GLU A 19 0.80 2.40 -9.59
N GLN A 20 0.95 2.50 -8.26
CA GLN A 20 1.98 3.30 -7.62
C GLN A 20 3.37 2.65 -7.67
N TRP A 21 3.46 1.36 -7.37
CA TRP A 21 4.70 0.61 -7.27
C TRP A 21 4.73 -0.55 -8.28
N GLY A 22 4.90 -0.22 -9.56
CA GLY A 22 4.85 -1.21 -10.66
C GLY A 22 5.88 -2.35 -10.61
N LYS A 23 6.87 -2.30 -9.71
CA LYS A 23 7.79 -3.42 -9.44
C LYS A 23 7.23 -4.47 -8.47
N LEU A 24 6.14 -4.17 -7.77
CA LEU A 24 5.45 -5.12 -6.90
C LEU A 24 4.50 -6.00 -7.73
N THR A 25 4.66 -7.32 -7.61
CA THR A 25 3.83 -8.31 -8.29
C THR A 25 2.59 -8.66 -7.48
N ASP A 26 1.61 -9.37 -8.05
CA ASP A 26 0.48 -9.89 -7.26
C ASP A 26 0.96 -10.74 -6.09
N ASP A 27 1.92 -11.65 -6.32
CA ASP A 27 2.46 -12.52 -5.28
C ASP A 27 3.04 -11.74 -4.10
N HIS A 28 3.77 -10.64 -4.37
CA HIS A 28 4.27 -9.78 -3.30
C HIS A 28 3.12 -9.18 -2.49
N LEU A 29 2.07 -8.72 -3.16
CA LEU A 29 0.92 -8.10 -2.50
C LEU A 29 0.02 -9.12 -1.80
N ASP A 30 -0.05 -10.36 -2.28
CA ASP A 30 -0.68 -11.48 -1.61
C ASP A 30 0.00 -11.75 -0.26
N VAL A 31 1.34 -11.78 -0.22
CA VAL A 31 2.12 -11.96 1.01
C VAL A 31 1.97 -10.78 1.97
N ILE A 32 1.96 -9.54 1.45
CA ILE A 32 1.78 -8.33 2.26
C ILE A 32 0.43 -8.35 2.99
N ALA A 33 -0.63 -8.90 2.36
CA ALA A 33 -1.94 -9.12 2.98
C ALA A 33 -2.52 -7.88 3.70
N GLY A 34 -2.31 -6.69 3.14
CA GLY A 34 -2.83 -5.44 3.69
C GLY A 34 -2.02 -4.87 4.84
N LYS A 35 -0.93 -5.53 5.28
CA LYS A 35 -0.11 -5.04 6.39
C LYS A 35 0.77 -3.87 5.95
N ARG A 36 0.57 -2.70 6.56
CA ARG A 36 1.30 -1.46 6.23
C ARG A 36 2.82 -1.63 6.30
N ASP A 37 3.31 -2.21 7.38
CA ASP A 37 4.75 -2.41 7.61
C ASP A 37 5.38 -3.37 6.60
N GLN A 38 4.64 -4.40 6.17
CA GLN A 38 5.10 -5.33 5.14
C GLN A 38 5.16 -4.66 3.77
N LEU A 39 4.19 -3.80 3.45
CA LEU A 39 4.24 -3.00 2.24
C LEU A 39 5.47 -2.08 2.23
N ALA A 40 5.67 -1.32 3.31
CA ALA A 40 6.83 -0.43 3.44
C ALA A 40 8.16 -1.21 3.33
N GLY A 41 8.29 -2.33 4.03
CA GLY A 41 9.48 -3.19 3.95
C GLY A 41 9.73 -3.70 2.53
N LYS A 42 8.68 -4.16 1.84
CA LYS A 42 8.82 -4.65 0.48
C LYS A 42 9.20 -3.54 -0.51
N ILE A 43 8.66 -2.33 -0.35
CA ILE A 43 9.05 -1.17 -1.15
C ILE A 43 10.53 -0.84 -0.91
N GLN A 44 10.95 -0.82 0.36
CA GLN A 44 12.35 -0.60 0.74
C GLN A 44 13.28 -1.57 0.00
N GLU A 45 13.00 -2.88 0.06
CA GLU A 45 13.80 -3.92 -0.58
C GLU A 45 13.77 -3.83 -2.12
N THR A 46 12.59 -3.58 -2.70
CA THR A 46 12.39 -3.62 -4.16
C THR A 46 12.98 -2.39 -4.86
N TYR A 47 12.97 -1.24 -4.19
CA TYR A 47 13.43 0.02 -4.74
C TYR A 47 14.80 0.46 -4.20
N GLY A 48 15.34 -0.23 -3.19
CA GLY A 48 16.66 0.09 -2.62
C GLY A 48 16.69 1.45 -1.92
N ILE A 49 15.60 1.83 -1.27
CA ILE A 49 15.43 3.12 -0.59
C ILE A 49 15.57 2.97 0.93
N SER A 50 15.66 4.10 1.65
CA SER A 50 15.65 4.09 3.12
C SER A 50 14.28 3.70 3.66
N LYS A 51 14.26 3.21 4.91
CA LYS A 51 13.01 2.92 5.62
C LYS A 51 12.12 4.15 5.71
N ASP A 52 12.68 5.30 6.11
CA ASP A 52 11.93 6.56 6.20
C ASP A 52 11.27 6.96 4.88
N GLU A 53 11.99 6.78 3.76
CA GLU A 53 11.44 7.10 2.44
C GLU A 53 10.33 6.11 2.03
N ALA A 54 10.49 4.83 2.33
CA ALA A 54 9.43 3.84 2.09
C ALA A 54 8.17 4.14 2.92
N GLU A 55 8.33 4.45 4.20
CA GLU A 55 7.22 4.79 5.09
C GLU A 55 6.52 6.09 4.66
N LYS A 56 7.29 7.07 4.18
CA LYS A 56 6.76 8.31 3.62
C LYS A 56 5.95 8.04 2.36
N GLN A 57 6.47 7.25 1.41
CA GLN A 57 5.72 6.90 0.20
C GLN A 57 4.41 6.18 0.51
N VAL A 58 4.42 5.25 1.48
CA VAL A 58 3.19 4.55 1.92
C VAL A 58 2.19 5.54 2.53
N LYS A 59 2.65 6.47 3.36
CA LYS A 59 1.79 7.51 3.94
C LYS A 59 1.21 8.47 2.89
N ASP A 60 2.03 8.88 1.93
CA ASP A 60 1.61 9.77 0.85
C ASP A 60 0.57 9.07 -0.03
N TRP A 61 0.79 7.80 -0.36
CA TRP A 61 -0.18 6.97 -1.08
C TRP A 61 -1.48 6.77 -0.30
N GLU A 62 -1.41 6.49 1.01
CA GLU A 62 -2.57 6.38 1.90
C GLU A 62 -3.42 7.67 1.84
N THR A 63 -2.76 8.83 1.94
CA THR A 63 -3.43 10.14 1.93
C THR A 63 -4.05 10.46 0.58
N SER A 64 -3.35 10.16 -0.54
CA SER A 64 -3.90 10.38 -1.89
C SER A 64 -5.09 9.49 -2.22
N ASN A 65 -5.19 8.32 -1.58
CA ASN A 65 -6.28 7.37 -1.82
C ASN A 65 -7.35 7.38 -0.73
N GLU A 66 -7.20 8.18 0.34
CA GLU A 66 -8.15 8.30 1.46
C GLU A 66 -9.58 8.51 0.95
N LYS A 67 -9.80 9.54 0.12
CA LYS A 67 -11.13 9.84 -0.44
C LYS A 67 -11.69 8.69 -1.28
N TYR A 68 -10.85 8.04 -2.07
CA TYR A 68 -11.27 6.91 -2.90
C TYR A 68 -11.80 5.76 -2.03
N PHE A 69 -11.08 5.39 -0.97
CA PHE A 69 -11.50 4.31 -0.08
C PHE A 69 -12.70 4.72 0.80
N ASP A 70 -12.78 5.98 1.23
CA ASP A 70 -13.89 6.51 2.02
C ASP A 70 -15.20 6.59 1.24
N GLU A 71 -15.14 6.97 -0.04
CA GLU A 71 -16.32 7.06 -0.90
C GLU A 71 -16.78 5.69 -1.41
N THR A 72 -15.84 4.77 -1.65
CA THR A 72 -16.13 3.44 -2.21
C THR A 72 -16.58 2.45 -1.15
N TYR A 73 -16.08 2.54 0.09
CA TYR A 73 -16.31 1.56 1.16
C TYR A 73 -16.93 2.20 2.41
N LYS A 74 -18.05 2.91 2.22
CA LYS A 74 -18.85 3.51 3.29
C LYS A 74 -19.36 2.50 4.32
#